data_AF-A0A7C1AH81-F1
#
_entry.id   AF-A0A7C1AH81-F1
#
_cell.length_a   1.000
_cell.length_b   1.000
_cell.length_c   1.000
_cell.angle_alpha   90.00
_cell.angle_beta   90.00
_cell.angle_gamma   90.00
#
_symmetry.space_group_name_H-M   'P 1'
#
loop_
_entity.id
_entity.type
_entity.pdbx_description
1 polymer ?
#
loop_
_entity_poly.entity_id
_entity_poly.type
_entity_poly.pdbx_seq_one_letter_code
_entity_poly.pdbx_strand_id
1 'polypeptide(L)'
;MARTTPIEDYRNIGIMAHIDAGKTTTTERILYYTGKSHRIGEVHDGAATMDWMEQEQERGITITSAATTTYWNDKRVNIIDTPGHVDFTIEVERSLRVLDGA
;
A
#
# COMPACT_ATOMS: atom_id res chain seq x y z
N MET A 1 6.91 -6.90 22.54
CA MET A 1 5.76 -7.83 22.40
C MET A 1 6.26 -9.11 21.76
N ALA A 2 5.83 -10.28 22.26
CA ALA A 2 6.12 -11.55 21.62
C ALA A 2 5.33 -11.65 20.29
N ARG A 3 5.93 -12.27 19.27
CA ARG A 3 5.28 -12.50 17.97
C ARG A 3 4.12 -13.47 18.16
N THR A 4 2.93 -13.09 17.69
CA THR A 4 1.72 -13.93 17.69
C THR A 4 1.59 -14.77 16.43
N THR A 5 2.26 -14.37 15.35
CA THR A 5 2.26 -15.05 14.06
C THR A 5 3.62 -15.71 13.84
N PRO A 6 3.69 -16.96 13.37
CA PRO A 6 4.94 -17.60 12.96
C PRO A 6 5.64 -16.81 11.85
N ILE A 7 6.97 -16.82 11.79
CA ILE A 7 7.72 -15.96 10.87
C ILE A 7 7.51 -16.36 9.40
N GLU A 8 7.34 -17.66 9.16
CA GLU A 8 7.03 -18.28 7.87
C GLU A 8 5.68 -17.84 7.28
N ASP A 9 4.82 -17.22 8.10
CA ASP A 9 3.49 -16.75 7.72
C ASP A 9 3.44 -15.25 7.41
N TYR A 10 4.57 -14.55 7.51
CA TYR A 10 4.69 -13.16 7.10
C TYR A 10 4.86 -13.05 5.59
N ARG A 11 4.17 -12.07 4.98
CA ARG A 11 4.34 -11.67 3.59
C ARG A 11 4.54 -10.17 3.55
N ASN A 12 5.76 -9.72 3.30
CA ASN A 12 6.07 -8.30 3.14
C ASN A 12 6.11 -7.98 1.64
N ILE A 13 5.08 -7.31 1.14
CA ILE A 13 4.90 -7.03 -0.30
C ILE A 13 4.83 -5.53 -0.58
N GLY A 14 5.44 -5.10 -1.68
CA GLY A 14 5.30 -3.74 -2.20
C GLY A 14 4.40 -3.70 -3.43
N ILE A 15 3.62 -2.64 -3.60
CA ILE A 15 2.91 -2.38 -4.86
C ILE A 15 3.60 -1.26 -5.60
N MET A 16 4.21 -1.60 -6.72
CA MET A 16 5.09 -0.73 -7.50
C MET A 16 4.75 -0.79 -8.99
N ALA A 17 4.63 0.38 -9.60
CA ALA A 17 4.33 0.58 -11.02
C ALA A 17 4.47 2.08 -11.37
N HIS A 18 4.45 2.38 -12.66
CA HIS A 18 4.49 3.76 -13.19
C HIS A 18 3.27 4.61 -12.73
N ILE A 19 3.33 5.93 -12.95
CA ILE A 19 2.18 6.83 -12.67
C ILE A 19 0.91 6.34 -13.38
N ASP A 20 -0.23 6.51 -12.73
CA ASP A 20 -1.57 6.12 -13.21
C ASP A 20 -1.78 4.61 -13.51
N ALA A 21 -0.88 3.74 -13.07
CA ALA A 21 -1.02 2.28 -13.22
C ALA A 21 -1.97 1.61 -12.19
N GLY A 22 -2.62 2.38 -11.32
CA GLY A 22 -3.59 1.86 -10.35
C GLY A 22 -2.99 1.14 -9.13
N LYS A 23 -1.76 1.51 -8.70
CA LYS A 23 -1.12 0.95 -7.49
C LYS A 23 -2.00 1.10 -6.24
N THR A 24 -2.39 2.33 -5.94
CA THR A 24 -3.22 2.67 -4.78
C THR A 24 -4.61 2.04 -4.87
N THR A 25 -5.21 2.05 -6.07
CA THR A 25 -6.47 1.34 -6.33
C THR A 25 -6.35 -0.16 -6.02
N THR A 26 -5.23 -0.78 -6.40
CA THR A 26 -4.97 -2.20 -6.11
C THR A 26 -4.83 -2.45 -4.62
N THR A 27 -4.10 -1.58 -3.91
CA THR A 27 -3.96 -1.65 -2.45
C THR A 27 -5.31 -1.54 -1.75
N GLU A 28 -6.14 -0.57 -2.11
CA GLU A 28 -7.49 -0.38 -1.56
C GLU A 28 -8.38 -1.62 -1.79
N ARG A 29 -8.29 -2.25 -2.98
CA ARG A 29 -9.02 -3.49 -3.27
C ARG A 29 -8.54 -4.65 -2.40
N ILE A 30 -7.24 -4.80 -2.16
CA ILE A 30 -6.72 -5.83 -1.25
C ILE A 30 -7.26 -5.61 0.17
N LEU A 31 -7.29 -4.37 0.65
CA LEU A 31 -7.85 -4.03 1.96
C LEU A 31 -9.36 -4.31 2.04
N TYR A 32 -10.09 -4.07 0.96
CA TYR A 32 -11.51 -4.40 0.88
C TYR A 32 -11.76 -5.92 0.94
N TYR A 33 -11.06 -6.71 0.11
CA TYR A 33 -11.25 -8.16 0.06
C TYR A 33 -10.81 -8.87 1.34
N THR A 34 -9.83 -8.31 2.04
CA THR A 34 -9.37 -8.82 3.35
C THR A 34 -10.26 -8.35 4.51
N GLY A 35 -11.29 -7.54 4.24
CA GLY A 35 -12.23 -7.05 5.24
C GLY A 35 -11.65 -5.98 6.17
N LYS A 36 -10.45 -5.45 5.90
CA LYS A 36 -9.81 -4.41 6.71
C LYS A 36 -10.37 -3.01 6.42
N SER A 37 -10.81 -2.77 5.18
CA SER A 37 -11.54 -1.56 4.81
C SER A 37 -12.95 -1.94 4.32
N HIS A 38 -13.96 -1.20 4.76
CA HIS A 38 -15.35 -1.36 4.32
C HIS A 38 -15.78 -0.31 3.28
N ARG A 39 -14.85 0.55 2.84
CA ARG A 39 -15.10 1.56 1.81
C ARG A 39 -14.24 1.22 0.60
N ILE A 40 -14.89 1.06 -0.55
CA ILE A 40 -14.21 1.08 -1.85
C ILE A 40 -14.17 2.56 -2.25
N GLY A 41 -13.15 3.29 -1.80
CA GLY A 41 -12.89 4.62 -2.32
C GLY A 41 -12.19 4.47 -3.66
N GLU A 42 -12.85 4.86 -4.77
CA GLU A 42 -12.10 5.14 -5.99
C GLU A 42 -11.25 6.37 -5.73
N VAL A 43 -9.95 6.27 -6.05
CA VAL A 43 -8.93 7.31 -5.82
C VAL A 43 -9.31 8.64 -6.52
N HIS A 44 -10.23 8.59 -7.48
CA HIS A 44 -10.75 9.74 -8.21
C HIS A 44 -11.80 10.58 -7.47
N ASP A 45 -12.40 10.08 -6.38
CA ASP A 45 -13.43 10.79 -5.59
C ASP A 45 -12.87 11.42 -4.29
N GLY A 46 -11.54 11.48 -4.12
CA GLY A 46 -10.91 12.08 -2.94
C GLY A 46 -11.11 11.29 -1.63
N ALA A 47 -11.51 10.02 -1.73
CA ALA A 47 -11.84 9.15 -0.59
C ALA A 47 -10.81 8.04 -0.32
N ALA A 48 -9.65 8.06 -1.00
CA ALA A 48 -8.57 7.11 -0.74
C ALA A 48 -8.08 7.28 0.70
N THR A 49 -8.10 6.21 1.49
CA THR A 49 -7.76 6.30 2.92
C THR A 49 -6.24 6.36 3.12
N MET A 50 -5.49 5.99 2.08
CA MET A 50 -4.03 5.93 2.06
C MET A 50 -3.37 7.27 1.67
N ASP A 51 -4.02 8.08 0.83
CA ASP A 51 -3.56 9.41 0.45
C ASP A 51 -4.06 10.46 1.46
N TRP A 52 -3.40 10.55 2.62
CA TRP A 52 -3.83 11.47 3.69
C TRP A 52 -3.40 12.91 3.45
N MET A 53 -2.45 13.17 2.54
CA MET A 53 -1.99 14.53 2.28
C MET A 53 -2.93 15.24 1.31
N GLU A 54 -3.31 16.46 1.65
CA GLU A 54 -4.15 17.33 0.80
C GLU A 54 -3.56 17.45 -0.62
N GLN A 55 -2.23 17.47 -0.74
CA GLN A 55 -1.51 17.51 -2.02
C GLN A 55 -1.60 16.22 -2.83
N GLU A 56 -1.69 15.06 -2.17
CA GLU A 56 -1.88 13.77 -2.84
C GLU A 56 -3.30 13.71 -3.41
N GLN A 57 -4.30 14.15 -2.64
CA GLN A 57 -5.71 14.20 -3.05
C GLN A 57 -5.96 15.24 -4.15
N GLU A 58 -5.40 16.44 -4.04
CA GLU A 58 -5.54 17.51 -5.04
C GLU A 58 -4.94 17.13 -6.40
N ARG A 59 -3.86 16.34 -6.40
CA ARG A 59 -3.11 16.01 -7.61
C ARG A 59 -3.34 14.59 -8.12
N GLY A 60 -4.03 13.75 -7.35
CA GLY A 60 -4.26 12.34 -7.68
C GLY A 60 -2.96 11.54 -7.78
N ILE A 61 -1.92 11.90 -7.02
CA ILE A 61 -0.64 11.18 -7.01
C ILE A 61 -0.31 10.71 -5.60
N THR A 62 0.30 9.53 -5.49
CA THR A 62 0.92 9.06 -4.26
C THR A 62 2.29 9.72 -4.11
N ILE A 63 2.53 10.39 -2.98
CA ILE A 63 3.79 11.08 -2.65
C ILE A 63 4.55 10.30 -1.58
N THR A 64 3.84 9.81 -0.57
CA THR A 64 4.43 9.02 0.53
C THR A 64 4.08 7.56 0.46
N SER A 65 5.01 6.72 0.92
CA SER A 65 4.77 5.29 1.03
C SER A 65 3.83 4.99 2.20
N ALA A 66 2.74 4.27 1.94
CA ALA A 66 1.77 3.89 2.97
C ALA A 66 1.95 2.42 3.36
N ALA A 67 2.14 2.13 4.65
CA ALA A 67 2.30 0.78 5.16
C ALA A 67 1.04 0.30 5.90
N THR A 68 0.53 -0.87 5.53
CA THR A 68 -0.67 -1.46 6.15
C THR A 68 -0.53 -2.96 6.33
N THR A 69 -1.01 -3.49 7.46
CA THR A 69 -1.06 -4.95 7.71
C THR A 69 -2.46 -5.49 7.53
N THR A 70 -2.64 -6.54 6.75
CA THR A 70 -3.90 -7.29 6.66
C THR A 70 -3.67 -8.80 6.79
N TYR A 71 -4.74 -9.58 6.85
CA TYR A 71 -4.69 -11.04 6.94
C TYR A 71 -5.41 -11.67 5.75
N TRP A 72 -4.79 -12.66 5.14
CA TRP A 72 -5.35 -13.41 4.03
C TRP A 72 -4.94 -14.88 4.13
N ASN A 73 -5.91 -15.80 4.16
CA ASN A 73 -5.67 -17.25 4.29
C ASN A 73 -4.68 -17.60 5.42
N ASP A 74 -4.92 -17.08 6.62
CA ASP A 74 -4.09 -17.24 7.82
C ASP A 74 -2.64 -16.69 7.72
N LYS A 75 -2.32 -15.98 6.64
CA LYS A 75 -1.04 -15.27 6.46
C LYS A 75 -1.18 -13.81 6.84
N ARG A 76 -0.15 -13.28 7.49
CA ARG A 76 -0.04 -11.85 7.77
C ARG A 76 0.63 -11.16 6.59
N VAL A 77 -0.10 -10.29 5.91
CA VAL A 77 0.39 -9.54 4.76
C VAL A 77 0.66 -8.10 5.18
N ASN A 78 1.91 -7.65 5.08
CA ASN A 78 2.29 -6.25 5.24
C ASN A 78 2.49 -5.68 3.84
N ILE A 79 1.69 -4.70 3.49
CA ILE A 79 1.66 -4.06 2.17
C ILE A 79 2.31 -2.68 2.31
N ILE A 80 3.22 -2.36 1.41
CA ILE A 80 3.75 -1.02 1.22
C ILE A 80 3.28 -0.52 -0.14
N ASP A 81 2.39 0.46 -0.16
CA ASP A 81 2.03 1.19 -1.38
C ASP A 81 3.09 2.26 -1.63
N THR A 82 3.60 2.35 -2.85
CA THR A 82 4.76 3.20 -3.17
C THR A 82 4.41 4.25 -4.22
N PRO A 83 5.08 5.41 -4.20
CA PRO A 83 4.88 6.44 -5.21
C PRO A 83 5.35 5.96 -6.59
N GLY A 84 4.59 6.31 -7.64
CA GLY A 84 4.93 5.97 -9.03
C GLY A 84 5.68 7.07 -9.79
N HIS A 85 5.76 8.26 -9.20
CA HIS A 85 6.39 9.42 -9.82
C HIS A 85 7.92 9.38 -9.60
N VAL A 86 8.68 9.69 -10.65
CA VAL A 86 10.16 9.61 -10.63
C VAL A 86 10.80 10.52 -9.57
N ASP A 87 10.17 11.66 -9.28
CA ASP A 87 10.63 12.58 -8.23
C ASP A 87 10.65 11.96 -6.82
N PHE A 88 9.96 10.84 -6.61
CA PHE A 88 9.91 10.12 -5.33
C PHE A 88 10.64 8.78 -5.36
N THR A 89 11.59 8.61 -6.28
CA THR A 89 12.41 7.38 -6.40
C THR A 89 13.08 6.97 -5.08
N ILE A 90 13.44 7.94 -4.23
CA ILE A 90 14.05 7.65 -2.92
C ILE A 90 13.12 6.89 -1.95
N GLU A 91 11.81 7.14 -2.02
CA GLU A 91 10.80 6.42 -1.22
C GLU A 91 10.63 4.99 -1.72
N VAL A 92 10.67 4.82 -3.05
CA VAL A 92 10.64 3.50 -3.71
C VAL A 92 11.85 2.66 -3.32
N GLU A 93 13.07 3.21 -3.39
CA GLU A 93 14.30 2.51 -3.01
C GLU A 93 14.32 2.11 -1.53
N ARG A 94 13.81 2.98 -0.65
CA ARG A 94 13.69 2.67 0.78
C ARG A 94 12.71 1.54 1.03
N SER A 95 11.56 1.57 0.36
CA SER A 95 10.53 0.54 0.47
C SER A 95 11.06 -0.82 0.03
N LEU A 96 11.75 -0.89 -1.13
CA LEU A 96 12.34 -2.12 -1.65
C LEU A 96 13.32 -2.82 -0.70
N ARG A 97 14.04 -2.08 0.15
CA ARG A 97 15.00 -2.66 1.10
C ARG A 97 14.33 -3.39 2.27
N VAL A 98 13.05 -3.14 2.49
CA VAL A 98 12.28 -3.68 3.63
C VAL A 98 11.35 -4.82 3.20
N LEU A 99 11.18 -5.01 1.89
CA LEU A 99 10.24 -5.97 1.31
C LEU A 99 10.91 -7.31 1.00
N ASP A 100 10.15 -8.39 1.19
CA ASP A 100 10.58 -9.75 0.80
C ASP A 100 10.12 -10.08 -0.63
N GLY A 101 9.20 -9.31 -1.20
CA GLY A 101 8.72 -9.40 -2.58
C GLY A 101 8.05 -8.10 -3.06
N ALA A 102 7.97 -7.91 -4.37
CA ALA A 102 7.33 -6.77 -5.03
C ALA A 102 6.63 -7.22 -6.32
#